data_AF-A0A947NHL7-F1
#
_entry.id   AF-A0A947NHL7-F1
#
_cell.length_a   1.000
_cell.length_b   1.000
_cell.length_c   1.000
_cell.angle_alpha   90.00
_cell.angle_beta   90.00
_cell.angle_gamma   90.00
#
_symmetry.space_group_name_H-M   'P 1'
#
loop_
_entity.id
_entity.type
_entity.pdbx_description
1 polymer ?
#
loop_
_entity_poly.entity_id
_entity_poly.type
_entity_poly.pdbx_seq_one_letter_code
_entity_poly.pdbx_strand_id
1 'polypeptide(L)' 'TVREVAPGFSVCAVASDGTIEAIENPVARFMIGVQWHPENLAQRSAVWVRLFESFVTACLPEPLAPRTA' A
#
# COMPACT_ATOMS: atom_id res chain seq x y z
N THR A 1 -7.48 5.69 15.38
CA THR A 1 -7.56 4.26 15.05
C THR A 1 -8.86 3.95 14.36
N VAL A 2 -8.79 3.20 13.27
CA VAL A 2 -9.95 2.78 12.48
C VAL A 2 -10.77 1.77 13.28
N ARG A 3 -12.08 1.98 13.39
CA ARG A 3 -13.02 1.03 14.03
C ARG A 3 -13.78 0.20 13.00
N GLU A 4 -14.20 0.84 11.92
CA GLU A 4 -14.89 0.21 10.80
C GLU A 4 -14.28 0.71 9.49
N VAL A 5 -14.11 -0.21 8.53
CA VAL A 5 -13.57 0.09 7.21
C VAL A 5 -14.72 0.41 6.26
N ALA A 6 -14.57 1.49 5.50
CA ALA A 6 -15.57 1.91 4.53
C ALA A 6 -15.76 0.86 3.42
N PRO A 7 -16.97 0.73 2.83
CA PRO A 7 -17.20 -0.13 1.68
C PRO A 7 -16.19 0.13 0.54
N GLY A 8 -15.71 -0.94 -0.09
CA GLY A 8 -14.70 -0.86 -1.15
C GLY A 8 -13.25 -0.86 -0.66
N PHE A 9 -13.03 -0.93 0.66
CA PHE A 9 -11.71 -1.14 1.26
C PHE A 9 -11.66 -2.45 2.04
N SER A 10 -10.47 -3.05 2.10
CA SER A 10 -10.16 -4.27 2.84
C SER A 10 -9.12 -3.99 3.91
N VAL A 11 -9.25 -4.64 5.07
CA VAL A 11 -8.19 -4.64 6.10
C VAL A 11 -7.05 -5.56 5.62
N CYS A 12 -5.82 -5.04 5.57
CA CYS A 12 -4.64 -5.81 5.16
C CYS A 12 -3.53 -5.88 6.22
N ALA A 13 -3.66 -5.17 7.34
CA ALA A 13 -2.82 -5.38 8.53
C ALA A 13 -3.59 -5.11 9.83
N VAL A 14 -3.37 -5.96 10.83
CA VAL A 14 -3.97 -5.86 12.18
C VAL A 14 -2.90 -6.16 13.22
N ALA A 15 -2.78 -5.31 14.24
CA ALA A 15 -1.91 -5.50 15.38
C ALA A 15 -2.45 -6.56 16.36
N SER A 16 -1.61 -7.03 17.29
CA SER A 16 -1.99 -8.07 18.26
C SER A 16 -3.11 -7.66 19.22
N ASP A 17 -3.33 -6.36 19.40
CA ASP A 17 -4.41 -5.80 20.22
C ASP A 17 -5.72 -5.59 19.45
N GLY A 18 -5.76 -5.99 18.16
CA GLY A 18 -6.91 -5.82 17.28
C GLY A 18 -6.97 -4.49 16.55
N THR A 19 -5.99 -3.60 16.73
CA THR A 19 -5.92 -2.33 16.00
C THR A 19 -5.69 -2.59 14.51
N ILE A 20 -6.54 -2.01 13.66
CA ILE A 20 -6.34 -2.00 12.20
C ILE A 20 -5.19 -1.04 11.89
N GLU A 21 -4.14 -1.59 11.29
CA GLU A 21 -2.89 -0.88 10.97
C GLU A 21 -2.77 -0.57 9.48
N ALA A 22 -3.46 -1.30 8.60
CA ALA A 22 -3.50 -0.98 7.18
C ALA A 22 -4.83 -1.36 6.53
N ILE A 23 -5.23 -0.53 5.56
CA ILE A 23 -6.34 -0.78 4.65
C ILE A 23 -5.91 -0.52 3.21
N GLU A 24 -6.53 -1.21 2.27
CA GLU A 24 -6.31 -1.02 0.84
C GLU A 24 -7.61 -1.04 0.05
N ASN A 25 -7.62 -0.41 -1.12
CA ASN A 25 -8.68 -0.61 -2.10
C ASN A 25 -8.21 -1.67 -3.11
N PRO A 26 -8.82 -2.87 -3.14
CA PRO A 26 -8.35 -3.98 -3.97
C PRO A 26 -8.63 -3.80 -5.48
N VAL A 27 -9.41 -2.79 -5.85
CA VAL A 27 -9.78 -2.50 -7.26
C VAL A 27 -8.93 -1.37 -7.84
N ALA A 28 -8.44 -0.45 -7.01
CA ALA A 28 -7.57 0.62 -7.45
C ALA A 28 -6.20 0.07 -7.89
N ARG A 29 -5.57 0.71 -8.89
CA ARG A 29 -4.19 0.39 -9.29
C ARG A 29 -3.25 0.34 -8.09
N PHE A 30 -3.33 1.36 -7.25
CA PHE A 30 -2.58 1.44 -6.01
C PHE A 30 -3.28 2.42 -5.07
N MET A 31 -3.79 1.91 -3.96
CA MET A 31 -4.37 2.72 -2.90
C MET A 31 -4.28 1.93 -1.60
N ILE A 32 -3.34 2.33 -0.76
CA ILE A 32 -3.10 1.74 0.55
C ILE A 32 -2.90 2.87 1.56
N GLY A 33 -3.49 2.71 2.74
CA GLY A 33 -3.27 3.56 3.90
C GLY A 33 -2.69 2.72 5.02
N VAL A 34 -1.61 3.20 5.63
CA VAL A 34 -0.98 2.57 6.79
C VAL A 34 -1.03 3.54 7.97
N GLN A 35 -1.20 2.99 9.18
CA GLN A 35 -1.31 3.79 10.40
C GLN A 35 0.05 4.09 11.02
N TRP A 36 1.03 3.19 10.86
CA TRP A 36 2.41 3.40 11.31
C TRP A 36 3.14 4.41 10.42
N HIS A 37 4.37 4.77 10.83
CA HIS A 37 5.27 5.67 10.11
C HIS A 37 6.29 4.87 9.26
N PRO A 38 5.95 4.41 8.04
CA PRO A 38 6.85 3.61 7.21
C PRO A 38 8.15 4.33 6.86
N GLU A 39 8.15 5.66 6.81
CA GLU A 39 9.32 6.50 6.54
C GLU A 39 10.42 6.32 7.61
N ASN A 40 10.04 6.09 8.86
CA ASN A 40 10.97 5.87 9.97
C ASN A 40 11.56 4.45 9.96
N LEU A 41 10.90 3.51 9.28
CA LEU A 41 11.29 2.11 9.18
C LEU A 41 12.10 1.82 7.92
N ALA A 42 11.83 2.54 6.81
CA ALA A 42 12.52 2.41 5.53
C ALA A 42 14.05 2.59 5.67
N GLN A 43 14.49 3.49 6.57
CA GLN A 43 15.92 3.71 6.83
C GLN A 43 16.59 2.55 7.57
N ARG A 44 15.82 1.65 8.19
CA ARG A 44 16.33 0.59 9.07
C ARG A 44 16.47 -0.76 8.36
N SER A 45 15.69 -1.02 7.31
CA SER A 45 15.76 -2.26 6.54
C SER A 45 15.12 -2.12 5.16
N ALA A 46 15.71 -2.79 4.18
CA ALA A 46 15.22 -2.86 2.80
C ALA A 46 13.79 -3.42 2.71
N VAL A 47 13.36 -4.26 3.66
CA VAL A 47 11.99 -4.80 3.65
C VAL A 47 10.93 -3.69 3.77
N TRP A 48 11.25 -2.64 4.54
CA TRP A 48 10.34 -1.52 4.78
C TRP A 48 10.31 -0.52 3.62
N VAL A 49 11.32 -0.55 2.75
CA VAL A 49 11.38 0.28 1.54
C VAL A 49 10.36 -0.19 0.48
N ARG A 50 9.98 -1.47 0.50
CA ARG A 50 9.10 -2.09 -0.51
C ARG A 50 7.74 -1.40 -0.67
N LEU A 51 7.19 -0.82 0.41
CA LEU A 51 5.94 -0.06 0.33
C LEU A 51 6.11 1.17 -0.57
N PHE A 52 7.22 1.88 -0.44
CA PHE A 52 7.55 3.04 -1.27
C PHE A 52 7.92 2.64 -2.69
N GLU A 53 8.65 1.54 -2.88
CA GLU A 53 8.93 1.00 -4.22
C GLU A 53 7.64 0.67 -4.97
N SER A 54 6.70 0.01 -4.30
CA SER A 54 5.40 -0.33 -4.89
C SER A 54 4.60 0.92 -5.26
N PHE A 55 4.63 1.95 -4.41
CA PHE A 55 4.02 3.24 -4.70
C PHE A 55 4.65 3.91 -5.93
N VAL A 56 5.98 3.98 -6.00
CA VAL A 56 6.70 4.56 -7.13
C VAL A 56 6.40 3.79 -8.42
N THR A 57 6.44 2.46 -8.38
CA THR A 57 6.08 1.60 -9.51
C THR A 57 4.67 1.88 -10.01
N ALA A 58 3.70 2.07 -9.11
CA ALA A 58 2.32 2.39 -9.50
C ALA A 58 2.16 3.78 -10.14
N CYS A 59 3.05 4.73 -9.82
CA CYS A 59 3.08 6.04 -10.46
C CYS A 59 3.71 6.03 -11.85
N LEU A 60 4.48 4.98 -12.19
CA LEU A 60 5.05 4.85 -13.52
C LEU A 60 3.95 4.53 -14.55
N PRO A 61 4.07 5.02 -15.79
CA PRO A 61 3.19 4.61 -16.87
C PRO A 61 3.32 3.10 -17.09
N GLU A 62 2.24 2.45 -17.54
CA GLU A 62 2.35 1.09 -18.05
C GLU A 62 3.40 1.05 -19.15
N PRO A 63 4.16 -0.05 -19.28
CA PRO A 63 4.98 -0.26 -20.45
C PRO A 63 4.11 -0.04 -21.69
N LEU A 64 4.54 0.84 -22.59
CA LEU A 64 3.88 1.01 -23.89
C LEU A 64 3.75 -0.38 -24.51
N ALA A 65 2.51 -0.82 -24.75
CA ALA A 65 2.27 -2.02 -25.52
C ALA A 65 3.03 -1.90 -26.85
N PRO A 66 3.72 -2.96 -27.31
CA PRO A 66 4.43 -2.90 -28.58
C PRO A 66 3.43 -2.49 -29.65
N ARG A 67 3.72 -1.38 -30.34
CA ARG A 67 2.91 -0.95 -31.48
C ARG A 67 3.02 -2.07 -32.53
N THR A 68 1.97 -2.84 -32.71
CA THR A 68 1.83 -3.73 -33.86
C THR A 68 1.91 -2.86 -35.11
N ALA A 69 2.87 -3.19 -35.98
CA ALA A 69 3.06 -2.55 -37.29
C ALA A 69 1.88 -2.84 -38.23
#